data_AF-A0A6A6NJ77-F1
#
_entry.id   AF-A0A6A6NJ77-F1
#
_cell.length_a   1.000
_cell.length_b   1.000
_cell.length_c   1.000
_cell.angle_alpha   90.00
_cell.angle_beta   90.00
_cell.angle_gamma   90.00
#
_symmetry.space_group_name_H-M   'P 1'
#
loop_
_entity.id
_entity.type
_entity.pdbx_description
1 polymer ?
#
loop_
_entity_poly.entity_id
_entity_poly.type
_entity_poly.pdbx_seq_one_letter_code
_entity_poly.pdbx_strand_id
1 'polypeptide(L)'
;MTLPNNMHWECDAYIDYPRPIACSPCFADGGIVKKNHLTLPHVKRQSNQSRIRHHQNLRIPARRETNDKVKEMKDQLIRAKAYLSFAPPGSNSHLVKELRLRMKELERAMGEVMWDADLSRSALKKMKSMEVSLSKASRVFPHCSAMVTKLRAMTYGAEEQVQAQKNQTMFLIRLAARTTPKGLHCLSMQLTAQFFALPPEERQFPNQQRLHDAILHHYAVFSDNILACAVVVNSTVSSAKDAEKIVFHVVTDSLNFPAISMWFLLNPPSKATIHIQNIDNFDWLSAKYNSTLKQQNSRDPRYASALNHLRFYLPDIFPLLNKIVFLDHDVVVQKDLTGLWSLNMKGKVNGAVETCKESEASFRQMDLFINFSDPYVTKRFDAKACTWAFGMNLFDLKEWRRRKLTALYHKYLQVGYKKPLWKAGSLPLGWATFYNQTVILDRNWHRLGLGYDFGIRQDDIDRAAVLHYDGVMKPWLDIGLPAMALKGKVRCEKPFVKENGCNKGMTASLFAAVGAATMSSPTLALVDERMSTEGTGLPFGLSNNLLGWILLGVFGLIWAFYIVYTSTLDEDDDSGLSL
;
A
#
# COMPACT_ATOMS: atom_id res chain seq x y z
N MET A 1 32.90 -47.60 -18.12
CA MET A 1 32.61 -46.30 -18.75
C MET A 1 32.64 -45.25 -17.65
N THR A 2 33.65 -44.40 -17.69
CA THR A 2 33.94 -43.32 -16.75
C THR A 2 33.03 -42.12 -16.99
N LEU A 3 32.38 -41.63 -15.91
CA LEU A 3 31.71 -40.33 -15.85
C LEU A 3 32.44 -39.45 -14.81
N PRO A 4 32.60 -38.14 -15.05
CA PRO A 4 33.44 -37.29 -14.23
C PRO A 4 32.75 -36.85 -12.93
N ASN A 5 33.50 -36.99 -11.83
CA ASN A 5 33.26 -36.37 -10.54
C ASN A 5 33.54 -34.86 -10.58
N ASN A 6 32.71 -34.09 -9.88
CA ASN A 6 33.00 -32.92 -9.05
C ASN A 6 32.01 -31.76 -9.25
N MET A 7 31.12 -31.59 -8.28
CA MET A 7 30.71 -30.26 -7.82
C MET A 7 30.33 -30.35 -6.35
N HIS A 8 31.32 -30.15 -5.49
CA HIS A 8 31.14 -29.86 -4.07
C HIS A 8 30.64 -28.41 -3.92
N TRP A 9 29.64 -28.20 -3.09
CA TRP A 9 29.31 -26.87 -2.54
C TRP A 9 29.52 -26.95 -1.03
N GLU A 10 30.71 -26.61 -0.57
CA GLU A 10 30.98 -26.25 0.82
C GLU A 10 30.42 -24.85 1.05
N CYS A 11 29.41 -24.73 1.93
CA CYS A 11 29.02 -23.45 2.52
C CYS A 11 29.71 -23.35 3.89
N ASP A 12 30.99 -22.98 3.88
CA ASP A 12 31.67 -22.55 5.08
C ASP A 12 31.17 -21.17 5.51
N ALA A 13 30.68 -21.11 6.74
CA ALA A 13 30.39 -19.89 7.45
C ALA A 13 31.71 -19.16 7.76
N TYR A 14 31.86 -17.92 7.27
CA TYR A 14 32.78 -16.97 7.88
C TYR A 14 32.02 -15.72 8.33
N ILE A 15 31.90 -15.65 9.65
CA ILE A 15 31.72 -14.42 10.43
C ILE A 15 32.97 -13.57 10.21
N ASP A 16 32.85 -12.32 9.79
CA ASP A 16 33.88 -11.35 10.13
C ASP A 16 33.34 -9.92 10.29
N TYR A 17 33.72 -9.34 11.43
CA TYR A 17 33.51 -7.94 11.82
C TYR A 17 34.43 -7.01 11.01
N PRO A 18 34.16 -5.68 10.96
CA PRO A 18 34.72 -4.82 9.94
C PRO A 18 36.07 -4.20 10.32
N ARG A 19 36.88 -3.95 9.27
CA ARG A 19 37.88 -2.86 9.01
C ARG A 19 39.26 -3.41 8.61
N PRO A 20 40.16 -2.63 7.97
CA PRO A 20 39.99 -1.42 7.15
C PRO A 20 40.64 -1.56 5.76
N ILE A 21 40.26 -0.65 4.86
CA ILE A 21 40.92 -0.44 3.55
C ILE A 21 42.35 0.07 3.81
N ALA A 22 43.35 -0.66 3.31
CA ALA A 22 44.72 -0.18 3.15
C ALA A 22 45.11 -0.29 1.67
N CYS A 23 45.41 0.86 1.06
CA CYS A 23 46.09 0.95 -0.22
C CYS A 23 47.59 0.70 -0.04
N SER A 24 48.21 0.16 -1.10
CA SER A 24 49.61 -0.27 -1.23
C SER A 24 50.69 0.80 -0.91
N PRO A 25 51.95 0.39 -0.66
CA PRO A 25 52.99 1.26 -0.10
C PRO A 25 53.97 1.86 -1.14
N CYS A 26 54.55 3.00 -0.75
CA CYS A 26 55.99 3.39 -0.77
C CYS A 26 56.21 4.84 -1.24
N PHE A 27 56.52 5.75 -0.31
CA PHE A 27 57.87 6.33 -0.13
C PHE A 27 57.93 7.18 1.15
N ALA A 28 59.07 7.09 1.84
CA ALA A 28 59.48 7.80 3.06
C ALA A 28 59.47 9.34 2.87
N ASP A 29 59.44 10.21 3.89
CA ASP A 29 60.26 10.21 5.11
C ASP A 29 59.71 11.19 6.16
N GLY A 30 60.00 10.88 7.43
CA GLY A 30 60.41 11.85 8.47
C GLY A 30 59.39 12.77 9.17
N GLY A 31 59.30 12.63 10.51
CA GLY A 31 59.30 13.81 11.39
C GLY A 31 58.19 13.98 12.44
N ILE A 32 58.45 13.48 13.64
CA ILE A 32 57.73 13.61 14.94
C ILE A 32 57.60 15.08 15.43
N VAL A 33 56.54 15.43 16.21
CA VAL A 33 56.60 16.04 17.59
C VAL A 33 55.27 16.73 18.05
N LYS A 34 54.66 16.09 19.08
CA LYS A 34 54.04 16.53 20.37
C LYS A 34 53.25 17.86 20.57
N LYS A 35 52.05 17.63 21.19
CA LYS A 35 51.48 18.13 22.48
C LYS A 35 51.09 19.61 22.74
N ASN A 36 49.82 19.71 23.17
CA ASN A 36 49.28 20.32 24.42
C ASN A 36 48.80 21.79 24.52
N HIS A 37 47.57 21.88 25.05
CA HIS A 37 47.05 22.70 26.17
C HIS A 37 46.48 24.14 26.04
N LEU A 38 45.17 24.20 26.35
CA LEU A 38 44.46 25.01 27.38
C LEU A 38 44.30 26.56 27.28
N THR A 39 43.05 26.95 27.64
CA THR A 39 42.56 28.13 28.37
C THR A 39 42.12 29.45 27.67
N LEU A 40 40.84 29.80 27.96
CA LEU A 40 40.12 31.11 27.92
C LEU A 40 40.78 32.17 28.86
N PRO A 41 40.40 33.49 28.93
CA PRO A 41 39.08 34.12 28.65
C PRO A 41 39.04 35.60 28.13
N HIS A 42 37.80 36.11 27.88
CA HIS A 42 37.23 37.47 28.00
C HIS A 42 37.97 38.77 27.54
N VAL A 43 37.29 39.65 26.76
CA VAL A 43 36.93 41.09 27.04
C VAL A 43 36.47 41.84 25.76
N LYS A 44 35.60 42.83 25.99
CA LYS A 44 34.77 43.67 25.10
C LYS A 44 35.50 44.84 24.39
N ARG A 45 35.00 45.14 23.17
CA ARG A 45 34.69 46.45 22.51
C ARG A 45 35.81 47.47 22.14
N GLN A 46 35.82 47.72 20.82
CA GLN A 46 35.84 49.02 20.11
C GLN A 46 37.16 49.67 19.61
N SER A 47 37.25 49.71 18.27
CA SER A 47 37.57 50.85 17.39
C SER A 47 38.94 50.92 16.67
N ASN A 48 38.80 50.93 15.34
CA ASN A 48 39.56 51.57 14.25
C ASN A 48 40.96 51.14 13.77
N GLN A 49 40.92 50.69 12.50
CA GLN A 49 41.81 50.99 11.36
C GLN A 49 43.25 50.46 11.37
N SER A 50 43.51 49.42 10.56
CA SER A 50 43.94 49.61 9.16
C SER A 50 44.32 48.29 8.47
N ARG A 51 43.96 48.22 7.17
CA ARG A 51 44.50 47.38 6.07
C ARG A 51 44.58 45.86 6.27
N ILE A 52 43.87 45.12 5.41
CA ILE A 52 44.46 44.22 4.39
C ILE A 52 43.35 43.83 3.40
N ARG A 53 43.71 43.83 2.11
CA ARG A 53 42.86 43.57 0.95
C ARG A 53 42.56 42.07 0.77
N HIS A 54 41.34 41.82 0.30
CA HIS A 54 40.86 40.71 -0.54
C HIS A 54 40.84 39.27 0.01
N HIS A 55 39.66 38.88 0.50
CA HIS A 55 38.87 37.80 -0.12
C HIS A 55 37.38 38.06 0.12
N GLN A 56 36.71 38.65 -0.88
CA GLN A 56 35.25 38.79 -0.88
C GLN A 56 34.63 37.42 -1.22
N ASN A 57 34.07 36.76 -0.21
CA ASN A 57 33.00 35.79 -0.43
C ASN A 57 31.76 36.56 -0.92
N LEU A 58 31.47 36.46 -2.22
CA LEU A 58 30.20 36.87 -2.80
C LEU A 58 29.07 36.02 -2.20
N ARG A 59 28.43 36.54 -1.15
CA ARG A 59 27.06 36.11 -0.80
C ARG A 59 26.14 36.61 -1.90
N ILE A 60 25.80 35.74 -2.85
CA ILE A 60 24.68 35.94 -3.76
C ILE A 60 23.41 35.91 -2.90
N PRO A 61 22.55 36.95 -2.92
CA PRO A 61 21.27 36.90 -2.23
C PRO A 61 20.39 35.85 -2.92
N ALA A 62 19.85 34.90 -2.16
CA ALA A 62 18.81 34.00 -2.66
C ALA A 62 17.64 34.85 -3.18
N ARG A 63 17.47 34.88 -4.49
CA ARG A 63 16.40 35.61 -5.17
C ARG A 63 15.08 34.98 -4.72
N ARG A 64 14.15 35.77 -4.16
CA ARG A 64 12.76 35.31 -4.00
C ARG A 64 12.19 35.04 -5.39
N GLU A 65 12.03 33.78 -5.74
CA GLU A 65 11.40 33.37 -6.99
C GLU A 65 9.89 33.59 -6.86
N THR A 66 9.35 34.51 -7.67
CA THR A 66 7.91 34.75 -7.79
C THR A 66 7.36 33.97 -9.00
N ASN A 67 6.09 33.59 -8.94
CA ASN A 67 5.37 32.94 -10.04
C ASN A 67 4.09 33.70 -10.41
N ASP A 68 4.02 34.98 -10.06
CA ASP A 68 2.82 35.82 -10.21
C ASP A 68 2.46 36.00 -11.69
N LYS A 69 3.46 36.23 -12.55
CA LYS A 69 3.24 36.42 -13.99
C LYS A 69 2.93 35.10 -14.68
N VAL A 70 3.60 34.02 -14.31
CA VAL A 70 3.27 32.67 -14.81
C VAL A 70 1.82 32.31 -14.48
N LYS A 71 1.37 32.62 -13.25
CA LYS A 71 -0.02 32.42 -12.82
C LYS A 71 -0.99 33.30 -13.60
N GLU A 72 -0.66 34.57 -13.82
CA GLU A 72 -1.48 35.49 -14.61
C GLU A 72 -1.65 35.01 -16.06
N MET A 73 -0.58 34.53 -16.70
CA MET A 73 -0.65 33.98 -18.06
C MET A 73 -1.57 32.74 -18.11
N LYS A 74 -1.51 31.86 -17.09
CA LYS A 74 -2.45 30.73 -16.94
C LYS A 74 -3.90 31.22 -16.81
N ASP A 75 -4.15 32.23 -16.00
CA ASP A 75 -5.48 32.81 -15.80
C ASP A 75 -6.03 33.47 -17.08
N GLN A 76 -5.17 34.09 -17.89
CA GLN A 76 -5.54 34.62 -19.21
C GLN A 76 -5.96 33.52 -20.19
N LEU A 77 -5.24 32.39 -20.21
CA LEU A 77 -5.61 31.23 -21.01
C LEU A 77 -6.94 30.61 -20.58
N ILE A 78 -7.19 30.50 -19.27
CA ILE A 78 -8.46 30.01 -18.73
C ILE A 78 -9.61 30.92 -19.13
N ARG A 79 -9.46 32.25 -18.98
CA ARG A 79 -10.46 33.24 -19.40
C ARG A 79 -10.74 33.18 -20.91
N ALA A 80 -9.71 33.03 -21.73
CA ALA A 80 -9.90 32.90 -23.17
C ALA A 80 -10.66 31.61 -23.54
N LYS A 81 -10.34 30.47 -22.90
CA LYS A 81 -11.07 29.20 -23.06
C LYS A 81 -12.54 29.36 -22.67
N ALA A 82 -12.83 30.08 -21.58
CA ALA A 82 -14.20 30.38 -21.16
C ALA A 82 -14.95 31.21 -22.23
N TYR A 83 -14.36 32.30 -22.73
CA TYR A 83 -14.97 33.11 -23.79
C TYR A 83 -15.22 32.33 -25.09
N LEU A 84 -14.28 31.47 -25.50
CA LEU A 84 -14.47 30.61 -26.66
C LEU A 84 -15.59 29.60 -26.44
N SER A 85 -15.81 29.15 -25.21
CA SER A 85 -16.94 28.28 -24.89
C SER A 85 -18.27 29.01 -25.09
N PHE A 86 -18.38 30.31 -24.77
CA PHE A 86 -19.64 31.05 -24.92
C PHE A 86 -20.01 31.34 -26.38
N ALA A 87 -19.04 31.26 -27.30
CA ALA A 87 -19.31 31.42 -28.72
C ALA A 87 -20.08 30.20 -29.29
N PRO A 88 -21.02 30.40 -30.24
CA PRO A 88 -21.69 29.29 -30.93
C PRO A 88 -20.67 28.33 -31.58
N PRO A 89 -20.94 27.01 -31.57
CA PRO A 89 -20.11 26.04 -32.29
C PRO A 89 -19.95 26.44 -33.76
N GLY A 90 -18.73 26.45 -34.27
CA GLY A 90 -18.44 26.89 -35.65
C GLY A 90 -18.40 28.41 -35.88
N SER A 91 -18.52 29.25 -34.83
CA SER A 91 -18.39 30.70 -34.98
C SER A 91 -17.03 31.09 -35.59
N ASN A 92 -17.10 31.80 -36.72
CA ASN A 92 -15.95 32.33 -37.45
C ASN A 92 -15.72 33.82 -37.21
N SER A 93 -16.26 34.36 -36.11
CA SER A 93 -16.07 35.77 -35.78
C SER A 93 -14.58 36.13 -35.70
N HIS A 94 -14.25 37.35 -36.13
CA HIS A 94 -12.88 37.86 -36.06
C HIS A 94 -12.30 37.71 -34.64
N LEU A 95 -13.13 37.95 -33.61
CA LEU A 95 -12.76 37.79 -32.20
C LEU A 95 -12.42 36.34 -31.83
N VAL A 96 -13.21 35.35 -32.28
CA VAL A 96 -12.92 33.92 -32.00
C VAL A 96 -11.62 33.48 -32.66
N LYS A 97 -11.35 33.93 -33.89
CA LYS A 97 -10.09 33.66 -34.60
C LYS A 97 -8.90 34.33 -33.88
N GLU A 98 -9.06 35.58 -33.46
CA GLU A 98 -8.06 36.35 -32.71
C GLU A 98 -7.74 35.66 -31.37
N LEU A 99 -8.75 35.28 -30.57
CA LEU A 99 -8.56 34.57 -29.30
C LEU A 99 -7.84 33.23 -29.49
N ARG A 100 -8.25 32.41 -30.47
CA ARG A 100 -7.58 31.12 -30.76
C ARG A 100 -6.11 31.32 -31.14
N LEU A 101 -5.79 32.36 -31.92
CA LEU A 101 -4.41 32.68 -32.28
C LEU A 101 -3.59 33.12 -31.06
N ARG A 102 -4.12 34.05 -30.25
CA ARG A 102 -3.43 34.55 -29.04
C ARG A 102 -3.22 33.46 -28.00
N MET A 103 -4.18 32.55 -27.83
CA MET A 103 -4.00 31.37 -26.98
C MET A 103 -2.81 30.52 -27.43
N LYS A 104 -2.75 30.14 -28.71
CA LYS A 104 -1.64 29.33 -29.25
C LYS A 104 -0.28 30.03 -29.10
N GLU A 105 -0.24 31.34 -29.33
CA GLU A 105 0.98 32.12 -29.16
C GLU A 105 1.47 32.16 -27.71
N LEU A 106 0.53 32.32 -26.76
CA LEU A 106 0.80 32.39 -25.33
C LEU A 106 1.19 31.03 -24.76
N GLU A 107 0.47 29.96 -25.10
CA GLU A 107 0.81 28.57 -24.71
C GLU A 107 2.23 28.19 -25.17
N ARG A 108 2.58 28.49 -26.43
CA ARG A 108 3.94 28.24 -26.97
C ARG A 108 5.01 29.07 -26.28
N ALA A 109 4.68 30.27 -25.82
CA ALA A 109 5.64 31.17 -25.19
C ALA A 109 5.84 30.90 -23.70
N MET A 110 4.85 30.28 -23.05
CA MET A 110 4.99 29.79 -21.68
C MET A 110 5.82 28.52 -21.62
N GLY A 111 5.59 27.55 -22.52
CA GLY A 111 6.28 26.26 -22.45
C GLY A 111 6.21 25.66 -21.03
N GLU A 112 7.26 24.97 -20.60
CA GLU A 112 7.36 24.32 -19.27
C GLU A 112 7.80 25.24 -18.13
N VAL A 113 7.66 26.56 -18.29
CA VAL A 113 8.17 27.53 -17.32
C VAL A 113 7.34 27.55 -16.04
N MET A 114 8.02 27.39 -14.90
CA MET A 114 7.42 27.38 -13.56
C MET A 114 7.59 28.70 -12.80
N TRP A 115 8.59 29.52 -13.15
CA TRP A 115 8.97 30.75 -12.44
C TRP A 115 9.05 31.97 -13.34
N ASP A 116 8.80 33.17 -12.78
CA ASP A 116 8.78 34.42 -13.54
C ASP A 116 10.16 34.78 -14.13
N ALA A 117 11.23 34.32 -13.48
CA ALA A 117 12.61 34.59 -13.90
C ALA A 117 12.95 33.95 -15.26
N ASP A 118 12.27 32.86 -15.62
CA ASP A 118 12.53 32.09 -16.83
C ASP A 118 11.66 32.57 -18.02
N LEU A 119 10.81 33.57 -17.81
CA LEU A 119 9.97 34.14 -18.86
C LEU A 119 10.77 35.08 -19.77
N SER A 120 10.71 34.81 -21.08
CA SER A 120 11.31 35.70 -22.08
C SER A 120 10.54 37.03 -22.21
N ARG A 121 11.22 38.09 -22.68
CA ARG A 121 10.55 39.36 -23.03
C ARG A 121 9.45 39.17 -24.08
N SER A 122 9.61 38.19 -24.96
CA SER A 122 8.60 37.80 -25.96
C SER A 122 7.34 37.22 -25.31
N ALA A 123 7.49 36.39 -24.26
CA ALA A 123 6.36 35.86 -23.49
C ALA A 123 5.56 36.97 -22.81
N LEU A 124 6.23 37.94 -22.19
CA LEU A 124 5.58 39.11 -21.59
C LEU A 124 4.85 39.98 -22.63
N LYS A 125 5.39 40.10 -23.84
CA LYS A 125 4.71 40.82 -24.94
C LYS A 125 3.45 40.08 -25.38
N LYS A 126 3.50 38.75 -25.45
CA LYS A 126 2.34 37.91 -25.80
C LYS A 126 1.26 37.92 -24.72
N MET A 127 1.64 37.95 -23.44
CA MET A 127 0.73 38.15 -22.31
C MET A 127 -0.06 39.47 -22.45
N LYS A 128 0.63 40.58 -22.76
CA LYS A 128 -0.03 41.87 -23.03
C LYS A 128 -0.96 41.82 -24.24
N SER A 129 -0.54 41.17 -25.34
CA SER A 129 -1.38 41.00 -26.53
C SER A 129 -2.65 40.20 -26.23
N MET A 130 -2.55 39.17 -25.39
CA MET A 130 -3.69 38.36 -24.94
C MET A 130 -4.66 39.18 -24.08
N GLU A 131 -4.13 39.99 -23.15
CA GLU A 131 -4.92 40.88 -22.30
C GLU A 131 -5.80 41.84 -23.13
N VAL A 132 -5.24 42.42 -24.19
CA VAL A 132 -5.99 43.27 -25.13
C VAL A 132 -7.14 42.48 -25.78
N SER A 133 -6.88 41.27 -26.28
CA SER A 133 -7.93 40.45 -26.90
C SER A 133 -9.01 39.99 -25.90
N LEU A 134 -8.63 39.71 -24.65
CA LEU A 134 -9.57 39.40 -23.55
C LEU A 134 -10.47 40.60 -23.22
N SER A 135 -9.92 41.82 -23.20
CA SER A 135 -10.70 43.05 -22.98
C SER A 135 -11.73 43.32 -24.09
N LYS A 136 -11.42 42.92 -25.34
CA LYS A 136 -12.40 42.94 -26.43
C LYS A 136 -13.48 41.89 -26.22
N ALA A 137 -13.10 40.69 -25.79
CA ALA A 137 -14.04 39.60 -25.53
C ALA A 137 -15.03 39.94 -24.40
N SER A 138 -14.55 40.54 -23.31
CA SER A 138 -15.40 40.95 -22.19
C SER A 138 -16.49 41.96 -22.60
N ARG A 139 -16.23 42.79 -23.63
CA ARG A 139 -17.22 43.73 -24.17
C ARG A 139 -18.25 43.06 -25.08
N VAL A 140 -17.86 42.02 -25.81
CA VAL A 140 -18.73 41.27 -26.74
C VAL A 140 -19.64 40.28 -26.01
N PHE A 141 -19.21 39.78 -24.86
CA PHE A 141 -20.00 38.89 -24.00
C PHE A 141 -20.43 39.59 -22.70
N PRO A 142 -21.35 40.58 -22.73
CA PRO A 142 -21.79 41.30 -21.53
C PRO A 142 -22.84 40.53 -20.71
N HIS A 143 -23.51 39.52 -21.28
CA HIS A 143 -24.64 38.84 -20.65
C HIS A 143 -24.21 37.82 -19.59
N CYS A 144 -24.21 38.24 -18.32
CA CYS A 144 -23.83 37.41 -17.18
C CYS A 144 -24.68 36.13 -17.02
N SER A 145 -25.98 36.13 -17.35
CA SER A 145 -26.86 34.98 -17.06
C SER A 145 -26.49 33.72 -17.89
N ALA A 146 -26.36 33.86 -19.21
CA ALA A 146 -25.96 32.74 -20.08
C ALA A 146 -24.53 32.26 -19.79
N MET A 147 -23.63 33.19 -19.46
CA MET A 147 -22.27 32.86 -19.01
C MET A 147 -22.29 32.10 -17.67
N VAL A 148 -23.09 32.54 -16.70
CA VAL A 148 -23.23 31.88 -15.40
C VAL A 148 -23.79 30.46 -15.56
N THR A 149 -24.83 30.28 -16.36
CA THR A 149 -25.39 28.94 -16.64
C THR A 149 -24.35 28.02 -17.27
N LYS A 150 -23.60 28.52 -18.25
CA LYS A 150 -22.57 27.75 -18.95
C LYS A 150 -21.36 27.46 -18.06
N LEU A 151 -20.89 28.42 -17.27
CA LEU A 151 -19.82 28.22 -16.29
C LEU A 151 -20.24 27.20 -15.23
N ARG A 152 -21.47 27.26 -14.73
CA ARG A 152 -22.01 26.28 -13.79
C ARG A 152 -22.02 24.87 -14.39
N ALA A 153 -22.45 24.72 -15.63
CA ALA A 153 -22.39 23.43 -16.34
C ALA A 153 -20.95 22.93 -16.51
N MET A 154 -20.00 23.83 -16.85
CA MET A 154 -18.58 23.49 -16.92
C MET A 154 -18.00 23.09 -15.57
N THR A 155 -18.39 23.75 -14.48
CA THR A 155 -17.98 23.40 -13.11
C THR A 155 -18.48 22.01 -12.75
N TYR A 156 -19.78 21.72 -12.96
CA TYR A 156 -20.32 20.39 -12.71
C TYR A 156 -19.62 19.31 -13.55
N GLY A 157 -19.39 19.57 -14.84
CA GLY A 157 -18.66 18.62 -15.69
C GLY A 157 -17.21 18.41 -15.26
N ALA A 158 -16.52 19.45 -14.80
CA ALA A 158 -15.17 19.35 -14.25
C ALA A 158 -15.15 18.58 -12.92
N GLU A 159 -16.13 18.81 -12.03
CA GLU A 159 -16.29 18.05 -10.78
C GLU A 159 -16.53 16.57 -11.05
N GLU A 160 -17.39 16.24 -12.02
CA GLU A 160 -17.66 14.87 -12.44
C GLU A 160 -16.41 14.19 -13.01
N GLN A 161 -15.65 14.87 -13.87
CA GLN A 161 -14.38 14.36 -14.41
C GLN A 161 -13.36 14.11 -13.30
N VAL A 162 -13.21 15.06 -12.36
CA VAL A 162 -12.32 14.89 -11.21
C VAL A 162 -12.77 13.69 -10.36
N GLN A 163 -14.07 13.51 -10.16
CA GLN A 163 -14.60 12.37 -9.42
C GLN A 163 -14.34 11.04 -10.15
N ALA A 164 -14.53 10.99 -11.46
CA ALA A 164 -14.25 9.82 -12.28
C ALA A 164 -12.75 9.45 -12.24
N GLN A 165 -11.87 10.43 -12.39
CA GLN A 165 -10.42 10.23 -12.29
C GLN A 165 -10.02 9.77 -10.89
N LYS A 166 -10.56 10.38 -9.81
CA LYS A 166 -10.33 9.91 -8.44
C LYS A 166 -10.75 8.46 -8.25
N ASN A 167 -11.91 8.07 -8.77
CA ASN A 167 -12.40 6.69 -8.68
C ASN A 167 -11.45 5.72 -9.42
N GLN A 168 -10.98 6.08 -10.61
CA GLN A 168 -10.03 5.28 -11.39
C GLN A 168 -8.67 5.15 -10.69
N THR A 169 -8.11 6.25 -10.18
CA THR A 169 -6.86 6.24 -9.41
C THR A 169 -6.99 5.36 -8.16
N MET A 170 -8.09 5.49 -7.42
CA MET A 170 -8.35 4.66 -6.23
C MET A 170 -8.46 3.18 -6.58
N PHE A 171 -9.08 2.84 -7.71
CA PHE A 171 -9.14 1.46 -8.19
C PHE A 171 -7.73 0.91 -8.49
N LEU A 172 -6.91 1.66 -9.24
CA LEU A 172 -5.55 1.26 -9.61
C LEU A 172 -4.64 1.12 -8.38
N ILE A 173 -4.73 2.03 -7.41
CA ILE A 173 -3.98 1.94 -6.14
C ILE A 173 -4.38 0.68 -5.37
N ARG A 174 -5.68 0.37 -5.29
CA ARG A 174 -6.17 -0.85 -4.61
C ARG A 174 -5.74 -2.12 -5.32
N LEU A 175 -5.69 -2.10 -6.66
CA LEU A 175 -5.20 -3.23 -7.45
C LEU A 175 -3.71 -3.43 -7.21
N ALA A 176 -2.90 -2.38 -7.33
CA ALA A 176 -1.46 -2.42 -7.07
C ALA A 176 -1.12 -2.89 -5.65
N ALA A 177 -1.92 -2.50 -4.66
CA ALA A 177 -1.77 -2.94 -3.27
C ALA A 177 -2.03 -4.44 -3.05
N ARG A 178 -2.73 -5.11 -3.98
CA ARG A 178 -3.09 -6.53 -3.90
C ARG A 178 -2.30 -7.41 -4.85
N THR A 179 -1.69 -6.83 -5.89
CA THR A 179 -0.89 -7.58 -6.85
C THR A 179 0.47 -7.93 -6.24
N THR A 180 0.79 -9.21 -6.18
CA THR A 180 2.11 -9.69 -5.78
C THR A 180 3.15 -9.31 -6.85
N PRO A 181 4.23 -8.59 -6.50
CA PRO A 181 5.31 -8.31 -7.44
C PRO A 181 5.92 -9.60 -8.00
N LYS A 182 6.33 -9.58 -9.28
CA LYS A 182 6.86 -10.76 -9.99
C LYS A 182 7.98 -11.46 -9.23
N GLY A 183 8.93 -10.71 -8.66
CA GLY A 183 10.03 -11.28 -7.88
C GLY A 183 9.56 -12.04 -6.64
N LEU A 184 8.54 -11.54 -5.93
CA LEU A 184 7.97 -12.23 -4.76
C LEU A 184 7.20 -13.48 -5.17
N HIS A 185 6.52 -13.43 -6.31
CA HIS A 185 5.85 -14.60 -6.87
C HIS A 185 6.86 -15.70 -7.24
N CYS A 186 7.95 -15.35 -7.93
CA CYS A 186 9.03 -16.29 -8.25
C CYS A 186 9.65 -16.91 -6.99
N LEU A 187 9.92 -16.10 -5.96
CA LEU A 187 10.41 -16.59 -4.67
C LEU A 187 9.45 -17.60 -4.05
N SER A 188 8.14 -17.29 -4.04
CA SER A 188 7.12 -18.21 -3.52
C SER A 188 7.13 -19.54 -4.28
N MET A 189 7.20 -19.52 -5.62
CA MET A 189 7.24 -20.74 -6.42
C MET A 189 8.50 -21.58 -6.16
N GLN A 190 9.66 -20.93 -6.05
CA GLN A 190 10.93 -21.63 -5.77
C GLN A 190 10.91 -22.30 -4.40
N LEU A 191 10.44 -21.59 -3.37
CA LEU A 191 10.32 -22.14 -2.03
C LEU A 191 9.31 -23.29 -1.96
N THR A 192 8.19 -23.19 -2.67
CA THR A 192 7.22 -24.29 -2.79
C THR A 192 7.85 -25.52 -3.45
N ALA A 193 8.60 -25.35 -4.54
CA ALA A 193 9.28 -26.46 -5.20
C ALA A 193 10.31 -27.14 -4.28
N GLN A 194 11.09 -26.35 -3.54
CA GLN A 194 12.05 -26.87 -2.56
C GLN A 194 11.36 -27.60 -1.40
N PHE A 195 10.24 -27.09 -0.90
CA PHE A 195 9.47 -27.74 0.17
C PHE A 195 9.06 -29.16 -0.21
N PHE A 196 8.54 -29.34 -1.43
CA PHE A 196 8.11 -30.66 -1.91
C PHE A 196 9.27 -31.57 -2.32
N ALA A 197 10.46 -31.00 -2.59
CA ALA A 197 11.67 -31.77 -2.82
C ALA A 197 12.27 -32.36 -1.54
N LEU A 198 12.05 -31.74 -0.37
CA LEU A 198 12.53 -32.26 0.92
C LEU A 198 11.76 -33.52 1.35
N PRO A 199 12.43 -34.51 1.98
CA PRO A 199 11.75 -35.61 2.68
C PRO A 199 10.82 -35.10 3.79
N PRO A 200 9.70 -35.79 4.09
CA PRO A 200 8.76 -35.36 5.15
C PRO A 200 9.39 -35.16 6.53
N GLU A 201 10.44 -35.90 6.86
CA GLU A 201 11.15 -35.80 8.14
C GLU A 201 11.89 -34.46 8.26
N GLU A 202 12.45 -33.97 7.16
CA GLU A 202 13.17 -32.69 7.09
C GLU A 202 12.23 -31.47 7.05
N ARG A 203 10.93 -31.69 6.85
CA ARG A 203 9.91 -30.63 6.89
C ARG A 203 9.45 -30.30 8.31
N GLN A 204 9.93 -31.04 9.32
CA GLN A 204 9.51 -30.85 10.70
C GLN A 204 10.30 -29.73 11.40
N PHE A 205 9.57 -28.82 12.03
CA PHE A 205 10.19 -27.79 12.87
C PHE A 205 10.64 -28.36 14.22
N PRO A 206 11.78 -27.89 14.76
CA PRO A 206 12.26 -28.30 16.07
C PRO A 206 11.38 -27.73 17.21
N ASN A 207 11.57 -28.26 18.42
CA ASN A 207 10.96 -27.75 19.66
C ASN A 207 9.42 -27.80 19.73
N GLN A 208 8.79 -28.78 19.08
CA GLN A 208 7.33 -28.95 19.08
C GLN A 208 6.71 -29.13 20.49
N GLN A 209 7.48 -29.64 21.45
CA GLN A 209 7.06 -29.76 22.85
C GLN A 209 6.76 -28.41 23.52
N ARG A 210 7.27 -27.29 22.97
CA ARG A 210 7.11 -25.94 23.52
C ARG A 210 5.83 -25.23 23.07
N LEU A 211 5.10 -25.81 22.11
CA LEU A 211 3.97 -25.14 21.45
C LEU A 211 2.77 -24.88 22.36
N HIS A 212 2.68 -25.59 23.49
CA HIS A 212 1.59 -25.49 24.46
C HIS A 212 2.05 -25.06 25.85
N ASP A 213 3.34 -24.71 26.01
CA ASP A 213 3.89 -24.30 27.29
C ASP A 213 3.41 -22.90 27.67
N ALA A 214 2.44 -22.84 28.58
CA ALA A 214 1.83 -21.59 29.03
C ALA A 214 2.79 -20.61 29.73
N ILE A 215 4.02 -21.03 30.07
CA ILE A 215 5.05 -20.15 30.65
C ILE A 215 5.71 -19.30 29.55
N LEU A 216 5.68 -19.75 28.30
CA LEU A 216 6.31 -19.07 27.18
C LEU A 216 5.47 -17.93 26.61
N HIS A 217 6.14 -17.05 25.88
CA HIS A 217 5.52 -15.91 25.22
C HIS A 217 5.05 -16.31 23.83
N HIS A 218 3.75 -16.60 23.70
CA HIS A 218 3.13 -16.98 22.44
C HIS A 218 2.69 -15.78 21.61
N TYR A 219 3.07 -15.79 20.34
CA TYR A 219 2.70 -14.79 19.34
C TYR A 219 1.97 -15.48 18.18
N ALA A 220 0.87 -14.90 17.71
CA ALA A 220 0.15 -15.37 16.52
C ALA A 220 0.32 -14.37 15.38
N VAL A 221 0.66 -14.89 14.19
CA VAL A 221 0.80 -14.10 12.95
C VAL A 221 0.05 -14.82 11.85
N PHE A 222 -0.96 -14.19 11.28
CA PHE A 222 -1.72 -14.78 10.17
C PHE A 222 -1.30 -14.09 8.88
N SER A 223 -0.77 -14.84 7.91
CA SER A 223 -0.17 -14.25 6.71
C SER A 223 -0.25 -15.18 5.51
N ASP A 224 -0.50 -14.58 4.35
CA ASP A 224 -0.37 -15.13 2.99
C ASP A 224 0.87 -14.55 2.27
N ASN A 225 1.73 -13.84 2.98
CA ASN A 225 2.89 -13.14 2.43
C ASN A 225 4.17 -13.53 3.18
N ILE A 226 5.11 -14.12 2.46
CA ILE A 226 6.39 -14.64 2.98
C ILE A 226 7.24 -13.52 3.57
N LEU A 227 7.41 -12.40 2.86
CA LEU A 227 8.25 -11.30 3.33
C LEU A 227 7.66 -10.59 4.55
N ALA A 228 6.36 -10.32 4.52
CA ALA A 228 5.66 -9.69 5.64
C ALA A 228 5.79 -10.56 6.90
N CYS A 229 5.55 -11.87 6.77
CA CYS A 229 5.71 -12.85 7.84
C CYS A 229 7.18 -12.96 8.33
N ALA A 230 8.15 -12.98 7.43
CA ALA A 230 9.56 -13.02 7.79
C ALA A 230 9.96 -11.78 8.60
N VAL A 231 9.51 -10.59 8.18
CA VAL A 231 9.84 -9.32 8.84
C VAL A 231 9.23 -9.23 10.23
N VAL A 232 7.95 -9.56 10.42
CA VAL A 232 7.33 -9.49 11.76
C VAL A 232 7.96 -10.49 12.72
N VAL A 233 8.25 -11.72 12.29
CA VAL A 233 8.95 -12.72 13.11
C VAL A 233 10.36 -12.23 13.45
N ASN A 234 11.17 -11.87 12.44
CA ASN A 234 12.56 -11.50 12.66
C ASN A 234 12.70 -10.21 13.50
N SER A 235 11.87 -9.20 13.24
CA SER A 235 11.88 -7.94 14.00
C SER A 235 11.48 -8.15 15.46
N THR A 236 10.55 -9.06 15.75
CA THR A 236 10.17 -9.41 17.12
C THR A 236 11.30 -10.14 17.82
N VAL A 237 11.87 -11.17 17.19
CA VAL A 237 12.96 -11.98 17.77
C VAL A 237 14.20 -11.13 18.03
N SER A 238 14.60 -10.29 17.07
CA SER A 238 15.77 -9.41 17.20
C SER A 238 15.59 -8.29 18.25
N SER A 239 14.36 -7.87 18.49
CA SER A 239 14.05 -6.86 19.51
C SER A 239 13.84 -7.44 20.90
N ALA A 240 13.76 -8.76 21.03
CA ALA A 240 13.46 -9.43 22.30
C ALA A 240 14.68 -9.55 23.21
N LYS A 241 14.47 -9.39 24.51
CA LYS A 241 15.51 -9.64 25.53
C LYS A 241 15.81 -11.14 25.66
N ASP A 242 14.75 -11.95 25.74
CA ASP A 242 14.82 -13.41 25.91
C ASP A 242 14.17 -14.11 24.70
N ALA A 243 14.83 -14.08 23.54
CA ALA A 243 14.32 -14.70 22.30
C ALA A 243 13.96 -16.19 22.46
N GLU A 244 14.65 -16.90 23.35
CA GLU A 244 14.39 -18.31 23.65
C GLU A 244 13.03 -18.57 24.30
N LYS A 245 12.39 -17.55 24.90
CA LYS A 245 11.04 -17.68 25.49
C LYS A 245 9.92 -17.43 24.48
N ILE A 246 10.25 -17.12 23.23
CA ILE A 246 9.28 -16.77 22.19
C ILE A 246 8.84 -18.03 21.44
N VAL A 247 7.52 -18.15 21.26
CA VAL A 247 6.89 -19.15 20.40
C VAL A 247 6.01 -18.44 19.39
N PHE A 248 6.35 -18.54 18.12
CA PHE A 248 5.56 -18.03 17.00
C PHE A 248 4.63 -19.09 16.45
N HIS A 249 3.36 -18.77 16.35
CA HIS A 249 2.34 -19.53 15.64
C HIS A 249 1.93 -18.78 14.39
N VAL A 250 2.48 -19.19 13.26
CA VAL A 250 2.14 -18.67 11.94
C VAL A 250 0.97 -19.48 11.40
N VAL A 251 -0.08 -18.81 10.94
CA VAL A 251 -1.21 -19.47 10.25
C VAL A 251 -1.35 -18.91 8.85
N THR A 252 -1.47 -19.81 7.88
CA THR A 252 -1.51 -19.49 6.45
C THR A 252 -2.50 -20.38 5.72
N ASP A 253 -2.89 -19.98 4.51
CA ASP A 253 -3.64 -20.84 3.60
C ASP A 253 -2.77 -21.94 2.97
N SER A 254 -3.42 -22.91 2.32
CA SER A 254 -2.78 -24.04 1.63
C SER A 254 -1.85 -23.64 0.49
N LEU A 255 -2.13 -22.52 -0.19
CA LEU A 255 -1.31 -22.08 -1.32
C LEU A 255 0.05 -21.56 -0.84
N ASN A 256 0.07 -20.87 0.30
CA ASN A 256 1.25 -20.23 0.85
C ASN A 256 1.97 -21.10 1.90
N PHE A 257 1.32 -22.15 2.42
CA PHE A 257 1.89 -23.05 3.43
C PHE A 257 3.25 -23.64 3.06
N PRO A 258 3.46 -24.24 1.86
CA PRO A 258 4.76 -24.79 1.48
C PRO A 258 5.87 -23.74 1.47
N ALA A 259 5.60 -22.58 0.83
CA ALA A 259 6.60 -21.54 0.66
C ALA A 259 6.99 -20.87 1.98
N ILE A 260 6.02 -20.56 2.84
CA ILE A 260 6.26 -20.00 4.17
C ILE A 260 7.01 -21.01 5.06
N SER A 261 6.63 -22.29 5.00
CA SER A 261 7.33 -23.36 5.74
C SER A 261 8.78 -23.48 5.30
N MET A 262 9.03 -23.57 3.99
CA MET A 262 10.38 -23.65 3.46
C MET A 262 11.23 -22.42 3.84
N TRP A 263 10.66 -21.22 3.82
CA TRP A 263 11.37 -20.01 4.22
C TRP A 263 11.95 -20.14 5.64
N PHE A 264 11.15 -20.59 6.60
CA PHE A 264 11.59 -20.72 7.99
C PHE A 264 12.41 -21.99 8.28
N LEU A 265 12.32 -23.02 7.44
CA LEU A 265 13.26 -24.14 7.48
C LEU A 265 14.66 -23.69 7.05
N LEU A 266 14.76 -22.89 5.99
CA LEU A 266 16.02 -22.31 5.52
C LEU A 266 16.54 -21.17 6.41
N ASN A 267 15.63 -20.44 7.04
CA ASN A 267 15.93 -19.25 7.85
C ASN A 267 15.29 -19.38 9.25
N PRO A 268 15.74 -20.33 10.08
CA PRO A 268 15.16 -20.53 11.40
C PRO A 268 15.35 -19.27 12.28
N PRO A 269 14.33 -18.85 13.03
CA PRO A 269 14.38 -17.62 13.82
C PRO A 269 15.21 -17.77 15.10
N SER A 270 16.54 -17.88 14.94
CA SER A 270 17.54 -18.00 16.01
C SER A 270 17.11 -18.96 17.13
N LYS A 271 16.88 -18.47 18.35
CA LYS A 271 16.47 -19.25 19.53
C LYS A 271 14.95 -19.37 19.73
N ALA A 272 14.15 -18.67 18.94
CA ALA A 272 12.69 -18.71 19.06
C ALA A 272 12.13 -20.00 18.45
N THR A 273 11.03 -20.50 19.02
CA THR A 273 10.30 -21.63 18.42
C THR A 273 9.31 -21.08 17.40
N ILE A 274 9.21 -21.75 16.24
CA ILE A 274 8.23 -21.40 15.21
C ILE A 274 7.39 -22.61 14.83
N HIS A 275 6.11 -22.37 14.64
CA HIS A 275 5.12 -23.35 14.24
C HIS A 275 4.28 -22.75 13.12
N ILE A 276 4.14 -23.49 12.02
CA ILE A 276 3.39 -23.06 10.86
C ILE A 276 2.20 -24.00 10.68
N GLN A 277 1.01 -23.43 10.64
CA GLN A 277 -0.25 -24.16 10.51
C GLN A 277 -0.94 -23.78 9.21
N ASN A 278 -1.48 -24.81 8.56
CA ASN A 278 -2.37 -24.65 7.42
C ASN A 278 -3.82 -24.53 7.91
N ILE A 279 -4.56 -23.56 7.37
CA ILE A 279 -5.98 -23.37 7.64
C ILE A 279 -6.83 -24.60 7.33
N ASP A 280 -6.44 -25.41 6.33
CA ASP A 280 -7.19 -26.60 5.92
C ASP A 280 -7.12 -27.72 6.96
N ASN A 281 -6.18 -27.67 7.91
CA ASN A 281 -6.08 -28.62 9.02
C ASN A 281 -7.08 -28.31 10.15
N PHE A 282 -7.87 -27.23 10.03
CA PHE A 282 -8.89 -26.88 11.02
C PHE A 282 -10.24 -27.49 10.64
N ASP A 283 -10.45 -28.76 10.98
CA ASP A 283 -11.71 -29.48 10.68
C ASP A 283 -12.96 -28.71 11.14
N TRP A 284 -12.89 -28.06 12.30
CA TRP A 284 -13.96 -27.26 12.86
C TRP A 284 -14.27 -25.99 12.06
N LEU A 285 -13.32 -25.47 11.28
CA LEU A 285 -13.52 -24.27 10.47
C LEU A 285 -14.52 -24.56 9.36
N SER A 286 -14.46 -25.73 8.73
CA SER A 286 -15.45 -26.12 7.74
C SER A 286 -16.88 -26.15 8.32
N ALA A 287 -17.04 -26.69 9.53
CA ALA A 287 -18.34 -26.80 10.20
C ALA A 287 -18.86 -25.44 10.71
N LYS A 288 -18.00 -24.60 11.31
CA LYS A 288 -18.38 -23.32 11.95
C LYS A 288 -18.33 -22.10 11.03
N TYR A 289 -17.52 -22.14 9.98
CA TYR A 289 -17.23 -21.01 9.09
C TYR A 289 -17.69 -21.29 7.64
N ASN A 290 -17.44 -22.48 7.08
CA ASN A 290 -17.84 -22.77 5.70
C ASN A 290 -19.36 -23.01 5.54
N SER A 291 -20.06 -23.53 6.53
CA SER A 291 -21.54 -23.58 6.54
C SER A 291 -22.18 -22.19 6.39
N THR A 292 -21.45 -21.15 6.82
CA THR A 292 -21.85 -19.75 6.82
C THR A 292 -21.37 -19.01 5.57
N LEU A 293 -20.18 -19.33 5.05
CA LEU A 293 -19.68 -18.82 3.76
C LEU A 293 -20.39 -19.43 2.54
N LYS A 294 -20.80 -20.72 2.61
CA LYS A 294 -21.53 -21.39 1.53
C LYS A 294 -22.94 -20.80 1.30
N GLN A 295 -23.50 -20.06 2.27
CA GLN A 295 -24.85 -19.51 2.16
C GLN A 295 -24.98 -18.27 1.25
N GLN A 296 -23.89 -17.59 0.87
CA GLN A 296 -23.96 -16.52 -0.12
C GLN A 296 -22.70 -16.42 -0.96
N ASN A 297 -22.88 -16.50 -2.28
CA ASN A 297 -21.97 -16.10 -3.35
C ASN A 297 -20.66 -15.45 -2.88
N SER A 298 -19.56 -16.15 -3.15
CA SER A 298 -18.13 -15.87 -2.91
C SER A 298 -17.58 -14.52 -3.40
N ARG A 299 -18.41 -13.49 -3.60
CA ARG A 299 -18.10 -12.27 -4.33
C ARG A 299 -18.06 -11.00 -3.49
N ASP A 300 -18.41 -11.01 -2.21
CA ASP A 300 -18.22 -9.81 -1.37
C ASP A 300 -16.74 -9.67 -0.97
N PRO A 301 -16.00 -8.71 -1.54
CA PRO A 301 -14.56 -8.57 -1.28
C PRO A 301 -14.24 -8.23 0.18
N ARG A 302 -15.24 -7.80 0.97
CA ARG A 302 -15.10 -7.48 2.39
C ARG A 302 -14.87 -8.71 3.26
N TYR A 303 -15.32 -9.88 2.81
CA TYR A 303 -15.20 -11.16 3.53
C TYR A 303 -14.23 -12.14 2.84
N ALA A 304 -13.52 -11.70 1.81
CA ALA A 304 -12.72 -12.56 0.94
C ALA A 304 -11.46 -13.14 1.63
N SER A 305 -10.91 -12.47 2.64
CA SER A 305 -9.71 -12.97 3.35
C SER A 305 -10.12 -13.80 4.56
N ALA A 306 -10.05 -15.12 4.43
CA ALA A 306 -10.31 -16.06 5.52
C ALA A 306 -9.40 -15.81 6.73
N LEU A 307 -8.11 -15.50 6.50
CA LEU A 307 -7.13 -15.18 7.54
C LEU A 307 -7.55 -13.99 8.41
N ASN A 308 -8.17 -12.97 7.80
CA ASN A 308 -8.66 -11.81 8.55
C ASN A 308 -9.86 -12.11 9.46
N HIS A 309 -10.66 -13.12 9.15
CA HIS A 309 -11.74 -13.59 10.01
C HIS A 309 -11.27 -14.60 11.04
N LEU A 310 -10.23 -15.37 10.71
CA LEU A 310 -9.67 -16.40 11.57
C LEU A 310 -9.13 -15.84 12.90
N ARG A 311 -8.72 -14.56 12.93
CA ARG A 311 -8.27 -13.88 14.16
C ARG A 311 -9.32 -13.90 15.29
N PHE A 312 -10.60 -14.05 14.96
CA PHE A 312 -11.68 -14.14 15.93
C PHE A 312 -11.96 -15.57 16.42
N TYR A 313 -11.12 -16.53 16.01
CA TYR A 313 -11.13 -17.93 16.44
C TYR A 313 -9.84 -18.32 17.18
N LEU A 314 -9.03 -17.34 17.62
CA LEU A 314 -7.81 -17.61 18.40
C LEU A 314 -8.00 -18.62 19.55
N PRO A 315 -9.11 -18.62 20.33
CA PRO A 315 -9.30 -19.62 21.37
C PRO A 315 -9.61 -21.03 20.85
N ASP A 316 -10.17 -21.15 19.65
CA ASP A 316 -10.42 -22.44 18.98
C ASP A 316 -9.14 -22.99 18.34
N ILE A 317 -8.28 -22.11 17.82
CA ILE A 317 -6.95 -22.46 17.27
C ILE A 317 -5.97 -22.83 18.38
N PHE A 318 -6.01 -22.11 19.51
CA PHE A 318 -5.11 -22.28 20.65
C PHE A 318 -5.88 -22.60 21.95
N PRO A 319 -6.53 -23.77 22.04
CA PRO A 319 -7.40 -24.10 23.18
C PRO A 319 -6.64 -24.23 24.50
N LEU A 320 -5.37 -24.62 24.46
CA LEU A 320 -4.52 -24.84 25.63
C LEU A 320 -3.85 -23.57 26.17
N LEU A 321 -3.84 -22.47 25.40
CA LEU A 321 -3.19 -21.22 25.80
C LEU A 321 -4.15 -20.29 26.54
N ASN A 322 -3.64 -19.57 27.53
CA ASN A 322 -4.42 -18.60 28.32
C ASN A 322 -4.28 -17.16 27.83
N LYS A 323 -3.11 -16.79 27.31
CA LYS A 323 -2.85 -15.48 26.71
C LYS A 323 -2.06 -15.63 25.42
N ILE A 324 -2.23 -14.69 24.50
CA ILE A 324 -1.47 -14.64 23.25
C ILE A 324 -1.35 -13.19 22.78
N VAL A 325 -0.23 -12.83 22.17
CA VAL A 325 -0.12 -11.57 21.41
C VAL A 325 -0.38 -11.86 19.94
N PHE A 326 -1.37 -11.21 19.36
CA PHE A 326 -1.63 -11.23 17.93
C PHE A 326 -0.90 -10.06 17.26
N LEU A 327 -0.21 -10.33 16.17
CA LEU A 327 0.46 -9.34 15.33
C LEU A 327 -0.05 -9.48 13.89
N ASP A 328 -0.53 -8.39 13.29
CA ASP A 328 -0.76 -8.37 11.85
C ASP A 328 0.58 -8.53 11.12
N HIS A 329 0.58 -9.13 9.93
CA HIS A 329 1.81 -9.42 9.20
C HIS A 329 2.57 -8.18 8.70
N ASP A 330 1.92 -7.01 8.72
CA ASP A 330 2.41 -5.72 8.22
C ASP A 330 2.86 -4.80 9.34
N VAL A 331 3.32 -5.41 10.44
CA VAL A 331 3.96 -4.72 11.55
C VAL A 331 5.45 -5.01 11.64
N VAL A 332 6.19 -4.05 12.18
CA VAL A 332 7.61 -4.17 12.51
C VAL A 332 7.78 -3.90 13.99
N VAL A 333 8.33 -4.86 14.73
CA VAL A 333 8.61 -4.71 16.15
C VAL A 333 10.00 -4.11 16.32
N GLN A 334 10.09 -3.02 17.09
CA GLN A 334 11.33 -2.28 17.37
C GLN A 334 11.80 -2.42 18.82
N LYS A 335 10.94 -2.92 19.72
CA LYS A 335 11.23 -3.03 21.15
C LYS A 335 10.65 -4.32 21.71
N ASP A 336 11.27 -4.79 22.79
CA ASP A 336 10.84 -5.97 23.53
C ASP A 336 9.36 -5.85 23.97
N LEU A 337 8.57 -6.88 23.65
CA LEU A 337 7.14 -6.91 23.92
C LEU A 337 6.77 -7.65 25.21
N THR A 338 7.74 -8.24 25.93
CA THR A 338 7.45 -9.10 27.10
C THR A 338 6.69 -8.38 28.22
N GLY A 339 6.83 -7.06 28.31
CA GLY A 339 6.05 -6.22 29.22
C GLY A 339 4.54 -6.39 29.07
N LEU A 340 4.03 -6.77 27.88
CA LEU A 340 2.61 -7.01 27.66
C LEU A 340 2.06 -8.14 28.53
N TRP A 341 2.84 -9.19 28.84
CA TRP A 341 2.35 -10.36 29.59
C TRP A 341 2.00 -10.01 31.04
N SER A 342 2.67 -9.00 31.58
CA SER A 342 2.45 -8.45 32.93
C SER A 342 1.28 -7.47 33.02
N LEU A 343 0.63 -7.13 31.89
CA LEU A 343 -0.49 -6.20 31.89
C LEU A 343 -1.66 -6.72 32.72
N ASN A 344 -2.17 -5.84 33.58
CA ASN A 344 -3.45 -6.05 34.25
C ASN A 344 -4.60 -5.85 33.25
N MET A 345 -5.19 -6.96 32.82
CA MET A 345 -6.31 -6.98 31.86
C MET A 345 -7.63 -6.47 32.46
N LYS A 346 -7.71 -6.17 33.76
CA LYS A 346 -8.93 -5.66 34.44
C LYS A 346 -10.17 -6.51 34.17
N GLY A 347 -9.99 -7.84 34.06
CA GLY A 347 -11.04 -8.80 33.72
C GLY A 347 -11.58 -8.69 32.29
N LYS A 348 -10.93 -7.93 31.41
CA LYS A 348 -11.27 -7.78 29.99
C LYS A 348 -10.46 -8.75 29.12
N VAL A 349 -10.84 -8.86 27.85
CA VAL A 349 -10.30 -9.88 26.93
C VAL A 349 -9.19 -9.34 26.03
N ASN A 350 -9.29 -8.09 25.58
CA ASN A 350 -8.38 -7.51 24.59
C ASN A 350 -7.57 -6.36 25.20
N GLY A 351 -6.28 -6.26 24.89
CA GLY A 351 -5.43 -5.10 25.15
C GLY A 351 -5.03 -4.50 23.81
N ALA A 352 -5.38 -3.24 23.56
CA ALA A 352 -5.15 -2.57 22.27
C ALA A 352 -4.91 -1.07 22.41
N VAL A 353 -4.25 -0.46 21.43
CA VAL A 353 -4.13 1.01 21.33
C VAL A 353 -5.37 1.60 20.64
N GLU A 354 -5.91 2.67 21.23
CA GLU A 354 -7.06 3.41 20.70
C GLU A 354 -6.74 4.22 19.42
N THR A 355 -7.74 4.38 18.56
CA THR A 355 -7.64 5.08 17.27
C THR A 355 -8.55 6.33 17.20
N CYS A 356 -8.68 7.04 18.32
CA CYS A 356 -9.65 8.14 18.49
C CYS A 356 -9.13 9.56 18.32
N LYS A 357 -7.86 9.76 17.98
CA LYS A 357 -7.38 11.13 17.73
C LYS A 357 -7.76 11.55 16.33
N GLU A 358 -8.72 12.47 16.22
CA GLU A 358 -9.19 13.06 14.94
C GLU A 358 -8.05 13.62 14.08
N SER A 359 -6.96 14.07 14.71
CA SER A 359 -5.79 14.60 14.02
C SER A 359 -4.87 13.53 13.38
N GLU A 360 -5.16 12.24 13.55
CA GLU A 360 -4.32 11.14 13.06
C GLU A 360 -4.96 10.46 11.84
N ALA A 361 -4.15 10.07 10.85
CA ALA A 361 -4.60 9.35 9.65
C ALA A 361 -5.27 7.99 9.96
N SER A 362 -4.92 7.42 11.11
CA SER A 362 -5.51 6.21 11.67
C SER A 362 -6.80 6.46 12.45
N PHE A 363 -7.38 7.67 12.43
CA PHE A 363 -8.65 7.95 13.10
C PHE A 363 -9.76 7.05 12.57
N ARG A 364 -10.45 6.38 13.49
CA ARG A 364 -11.56 5.46 13.20
C ARG A 364 -12.63 5.63 14.28
N GLN A 365 -13.76 6.23 13.93
CA GLN A 365 -14.95 6.23 14.80
C GLN A 365 -15.91 5.12 14.39
N MET A 366 -16.68 4.60 15.35
CA MET A 366 -17.49 3.40 15.14
C MET A 366 -18.62 3.61 14.11
N ASP A 367 -19.16 4.82 14.01
CA ASP A 367 -20.22 5.23 13.07
C ASP A 367 -19.78 5.30 11.60
N LEU A 368 -18.48 5.47 11.33
CA LEU A 368 -17.90 5.36 10.00
C LEU A 368 -18.02 3.93 9.44
N PHE A 369 -18.05 2.93 10.32
CA PHE A 369 -17.93 1.52 9.94
C PHE A 369 -19.15 0.67 10.28
N ILE A 370 -20.04 1.16 11.13
CA ILE A 370 -21.25 0.47 11.56
C ILE A 370 -22.46 1.35 11.24
N ASN A 371 -23.53 0.72 10.74
CA ASN A 371 -24.77 1.43 10.41
C ASN A 371 -25.61 1.73 11.65
N PHE A 372 -25.41 2.91 12.25
CA PHE A 372 -26.21 3.41 13.39
C PHE A 372 -27.62 3.90 13.01
N SER A 373 -28.04 3.78 11.75
CA SER A 373 -29.46 3.99 11.40
C SER A 373 -30.34 2.79 11.77
N ASP A 374 -29.77 1.60 12.00
CA ASP A 374 -30.53 0.41 12.39
C ASP A 374 -30.72 0.36 13.93
N PRO A 375 -31.97 0.22 14.44
CA PRO A 375 -32.26 0.12 15.87
C PRO A 375 -31.55 -1.02 16.61
N TYR A 376 -31.15 -2.09 15.90
CA TYR A 376 -30.36 -3.19 16.47
C TYR A 376 -28.99 -2.70 16.95
N VAL A 377 -28.38 -1.76 16.23
CA VAL A 377 -27.06 -1.20 16.51
C VAL A 377 -27.14 -0.17 17.61
N THR A 378 -28.03 0.83 17.49
CA THR A 378 -28.13 1.96 18.44
C THR A 378 -28.51 1.53 19.86
N LYS A 379 -29.23 0.41 20.01
CA LYS A 379 -29.54 -0.17 21.33
C LYS A 379 -28.35 -0.86 22.00
N ARG A 380 -27.28 -1.17 21.27
CA ARG A 380 -26.16 -2.01 21.75
C ARG A 380 -24.83 -1.27 21.82
N PHE A 381 -24.65 -0.29 20.97
CA PHE A 381 -23.39 0.42 20.81
C PHE A 381 -23.61 1.91 20.89
N ASP A 382 -22.61 2.62 21.40
CA ASP A 382 -22.52 4.07 21.29
C ASP A 382 -21.81 4.44 19.98
N ALA A 383 -22.44 5.31 19.18
CA ALA A 383 -21.89 5.83 17.94
C ALA A 383 -20.57 6.57 18.17
N LYS A 384 -20.42 7.21 19.34
CA LYS A 384 -19.22 7.96 19.71
C LYS A 384 -18.16 7.10 20.38
N ALA A 385 -18.40 5.80 20.52
CA ALA A 385 -17.43 4.92 21.14
C ALA A 385 -16.11 4.89 20.38
N CYS A 386 -15.04 4.88 21.18
CA CYS A 386 -13.71 4.76 20.65
C CYS A 386 -13.42 3.37 20.09
N THR A 387 -12.86 3.34 18.88
CA THR A 387 -12.30 2.12 18.31
C THR A 387 -10.84 1.96 18.69
N TRP A 388 -10.28 0.80 18.37
CA TRP A 388 -8.89 0.45 18.61
C TRP A 388 -8.30 -0.30 17.42
N ALA A 389 -6.98 -0.33 17.36
CA ALA A 389 -6.23 -1.02 16.32
C ALA A 389 -6.21 -2.55 16.50
N PHE A 390 -6.31 -3.28 15.39
CA PHE A 390 -6.29 -4.76 15.35
C PHE A 390 -4.94 -5.37 14.88
N GLY A 391 -3.87 -4.57 14.80
CA GLY A 391 -2.55 -5.00 14.32
C GLY A 391 -1.53 -5.39 15.39
N MET A 392 -1.76 -5.03 16.64
CA MET A 392 -1.06 -5.61 17.77
C MET A 392 -2.01 -5.64 18.96
N ASN A 393 -2.31 -6.84 19.44
CA ASN A 393 -3.28 -7.05 20.50
C ASN A 393 -2.80 -8.11 21.47
N LEU A 394 -2.94 -7.85 22.76
CA LEU A 394 -2.84 -8.90 23.77
C LEU A 394 -4.25 -9.46 24.04
N PHE A 395 -4.43 -10.76 23.83
CA PHE A 395 -5.69 -11.43 24.12
C PHE A 395 -5.56 -12.35 25.33
N ASP A 396 -6.50 -12.23 26.26
CA ASP A 396 -6.76 -13.22 27.31
C ASP A 396 -7.74 -14.26 26.77
N LEU A 397 -7.19 -15.36 26.26
CA LEU A 397 -7.95 -16.45 25.66
C LEU A 397 -8.80 -17.19 26.69
N LYS A 398 -8.36 -17.24 27.95
CA LYS A 398 -9.14 -17.86 29.03
C LYS A 398 -10.43 -17.07 29.27
N GLU A 399 -10.32 -15.76 29.41
CA GLU A 399 -11.47 -14.88 29.59
C GLU A 399 -12.34 -14.80 28.33
N TRP A 400 -11.73 -14.85 27.15
CA TRP A 400 -12.45 -14.94 25.87
C TRP A 400 -13.38 -16.17 25.84
N ARG A 401 -12.84 -17.36 26.19
CA ARG A 401 -13.63 -18.60 26.27
C ARG A 401 -14.74 -18.48 27.32
N ARG A 402 -14.44 -17.96 28.51
CA ARG A 402 -15.43 -17.77 29.59
C ARG A 402 -16.61 -16.91 29.15
N ARG A 403 -16.36 -15.84 28.40
CA ARG A 403 -17.38 -14.92 27.87
C ARG A 403 -18.00 -15.38 26.55
N LYS A 404 -17.54 -16.49 25.96
CA LYS A 404 -18.01 -17.05 24.69
C LYS A 404 -17.99 -16.04 23.53
N LEU A 405 -16.96 -15.19 23.45
CA LEU A 405 -16.92 -14.11 22.46
C LEU A 405 -16.83 -14.60 21.01
N THR A 406 -16.26 -15.79 20.74
CA THR A 406 -16.29 -16.39 19.39
C THR A 406 -17.73 -16.66 18.92
N ALA A 407 -18.60 -17.11 19.82
CA ALA A 407 -20.02 -17.32 19.50
C ALA A 407 -20.75 -15.99 19.27
N LEU A 408 -20.40 -14.94 20.01
CA LEU A 408 -20.92 -13.59 19.80
C LEU A 408 -20.48 -13.02 18.44
N TYR A 409 -19.21 -13.19 18.09
CA TYR A 409 -18.68 -12.83 16.78
C TYR A 409 -19.47 -13.50 15.65
N HIS A 410 -19.69 -14.82 15.76
CA HIS A 410 -20.48 -15.56 14.78
C HIS A 410 -21.91 -15.01 14.67
N LYS A 411 -22.54 -14.65 15.80
CA LYS A 411 -23.86 -14.00 15.79
C LYS A 411 -23.86 -12.67 15.03
N TYR A 412 -22.85 -11.82 15.22
CA TYR A 412 -22.74 -10.55 14.47
C TYR A 412 -22.47 -10.76 13.00
N LEU A 413 -21.62 -11.74 12.66
CA LEU A 413 -21.36 -12.14 11.29
C LEU A 413 -22.68 -12.56 10.59
N GLN A 414 -23.48 -13.42 11.24
CA GLN A 414 -24.79 -13.86 10.73
C GLN A 414 -25.79 -12.72 10.53
N VAL A 415 -25.84 -11.76 11.47
CA VAL A 415 -26.70 -10.58 11.32
C VAL A 415 -26.23 -9.71 10.15
N GLY A 416 -24.92 -9.60 9.94
CA GLY A 416 -24.31 -8.89 8.82
C GLY A 416 -24.64 -9.43 7.44
N TYR A 417 -24.90 -10.74 7.33
CA TYR A 417 -25.38 -11.33 6.08
C TYR A 417 -26.84 -11.01 5.82
N LYS A 418 -27.67 -10.96 6.86
CA LYS A 418 -29.10 -10.65 6.73
C LYS A 418 -29.35 -9.15 6.51
N LYS A 419 -28.47 -8.29 7.00
CA LYS A 419 -28.58 -6.84 6.95
C LYS A 419 -27.22 -6.19 6.73
N PRO A 420 -27.08 -5.18 5.86
CA PRO A 420 -25.81 -4.50 5.61
C PRO A 420 -25.42 -3.54 6.75
N LEU A 421 -25.15 -4.10 7.94
CA LEU A 421 -24.80 -3.34 9.14
C LEU A 421 -23.33 -2.93 9.17
N TRP A 422 -22.46 -3.72 8.53
CA TRP A 422 -21.00 -3.59 8.62
C TRP A 422 -20.43 -3.04 7.30
N LYS A 423 -19.71 -1.91 7.36
CA LYS A 423 -19.22 -1.20 6.19
C LYS A 423 -17.74 -1.50 5.83
N ALA A 424 -17.00 -2.25 6.66
CA ALA A 424 -15.55 -2.47 6.49
C ALA A 424 -15.03 -3.87 6.88
N GLY A 425 -15.60 -4.94 6.30
CA GLY A 425 -15.08 -6.30 6.47
C GLY A 425 -15.09 -6.78 7.92
N SER A 426 -14.00 -7.40 8.37
CA SER A 426 -13.92 -8.05 9.69
C SER A 426 -13.68 -7.09 10.87
N LEU A 427 -13.15 -5.89 10.63
CA LEU A 427 -12.86 -4.90 11.68
C LEU A 427 -14.10 -4.44 12.48
N PRO A 428 -15.22 -4.00 11.86
CA PRO A 428 -16.43 -3.62 12.62
C PRO A 428 -17.01 -4.79 13.42
N LEU A 429 -16.88 -6.02 12.93
CA LEU A 429 -17.27 -7.22 13.68
C LEU A 429 -16.38 -7.41 14.91
N GLY A 430 -15.08 -7.17 14.78
CA GLY A 430 -14.15 -7.17 15.91
C GLY A 430 -14.50 -6.11 16.96
N TRP A 431 -14.74 -4.85 16.54
CA TRP A 431 -15.14 -3.79 17.47
C TRP A 431 -16.46 -4.08 18.17
N ALA A 432 -17.45 -4.61 17.44
CA ALA A 432 -18.71 -5.05 18.03
C ALA A 432 -18.51 -6.20 19.05
N THR A 433 -17.66 -7.17 18.71
CA THR A 433 -17.39 -8.36 19.54
C THR A 433 -16.69 -8.01 20.86
N PHE A 434 -15.68 -7.13 20.81
CA PHE A 434 -14.94 -6.72 22.00
C PHE A 434 -15.40 -5.38 22.58
N TYR A 435 -16.60 -4.92 22.23
CA TYR A 435 -17.18 -3.73 22.84
C TYR A 435 -17.24 -3.87 24.37
N ASN A 436 -16.68 -2.91 25.10
CA ASN A 436 -16.46 -2.96 26.54
C ASN A 436 -15.57 -4.13 27.06
N GLN A 437 -14.90 -4.86 26.16
CA GLN A 437 -13.96 -5.95 26.47
C GLN A 437 -12.50 -5.59 26.18
N THR A 438 -12.19 -4.31 25.95
CA THR A 438 -10.83 -3.82 25.62
C THR A 438 -10.23 -2.96 26.74
N VAL A 439 -8.99 -3.24 27.13
CA VAL A 439 -8.09 -2.37 27.90
C VAL A 439 -7.31 -1.51 26.91
N ILE A 440 -7.31 -0.20 27.13
CA ILE A 440 -6.53 0.74 26.31
C ILE A 440 -5.08 0.72 26.75
N LEU A 441 -4.18 0.50 25.79
CA LEU A 441 -2.74 0.51 25.98
C LEU A 441 -2.15 1.89 25.65
N ASP A 442 -0.97 2.16 26.23
CA ASP A 442 -0.20 3.34 25.88
C ASP A 442 0.14 3.37 24.38
N ARG A 443 0.07 4.55 23.76
CA ARG A 443 0.26 4.73 22.31
C ARG A 443 1.65 4.33 21.83
N ASN A 444 2.66 4.33 22.71
CA ASN A 444 4.00 3.89 22.34
C ASN A 444 4.04 2.37 22.11
N TRP A 445 3.04 1.59 22.52
CA TRP A 445 2.99 0.17 22.18
C TRP A 445 2.77 -0.08 20.69
N HIS A 446 1.91 0.70 20.04
CA HIS A 446 1.49 0.46 18.65
C HIS A 446 1.28 1.77 17.90
N ARG A 447 2.19 2.10 16.98
CA ARG A 447 2.11 3.28 16.12
C ARG A 447 1.62 2.93 14.72
N LEU A 448 0.44 3.44 14.39
CA LEU A 448 -0.21 3.31 13.08
C LEU A 448 0.14 4.48 12.14
N GLY A 449 -0.24 4.33 10.88
CA GLY A 449 -0.22 5.37 9.86
C GLY A 449 0.89 5.20 8.82
N LEU A 450 1.80 4.23 8.99
CA LEU A 450 2.98 4.10 8.11
C LEU A 450 2.61 3.58 6.71
N GLY A 451 1.39 3.05 6.52
CA GLY A 451 0.91 2.59 5.22
C GLY A 451 0.23 3.68 4.37
N TYR A 452 0.39 4.96 4.72
CA TYR A 452 -0.22 6.09 4.04
C TYR A 452 0.80 7.21 3.76
N ASP A 453 0.46 8.12 2.86
CA ASP A 453 1.28 9.30 2.51
C ASP A 453 1.19 10.42 3.56
N PHE A 454 1.17 10.05 4.83
CA PHE A 454 1.14 10.99 5.95
C PHE A 454 2.49 10.96 6.67
N GLY A 455 3.10 12.13 6.80
CA GLY A 455 4.36 12.29 7.52
C GLY A 455 4.18 12.07 9.02
N ILE A 456 4.40 10.83 9.49
CA ILE A 456 4.53 10.56 10.92
C ILE A 456 5.81 11.21 11.43
N ARG A 457 5.72 11.88 12.59
CA ARG A 457 6.88 12.48 13.26
C ARG A 457 7.91 11.41 13.60
N GLN A 458 9.18 11.68 13.33
CA GLN A 458 10.28 10.76 13.63
C GLN A 458 10.31 10.36 15.12
N ASP A 459 10.07 11.32 16.02
CA ASP A 459 10.04 11.03 17.45
C ASP A 459 8.98 9.99 17.84
N ASP A 460 7.84 9.96 17.13
CA ASP A 460 6.79 8.95 17.38
C ASP A 460 7.22 7.57 16.89
N ILE A 461 7.94 7.52 15.76
CA ILE A 461 8.51 6.29 15.20
C ILE A 461 9.56 5.72 16.17
N ASP A 462 10.44 6.57 16.69
CA ASP A 462 11.54 6.15 17.58
C ASP A 462 11.04 5.68 18.96
N ARG A 463 9.92 6.24 19.43
CA ARG A 463 9.29 5.83 20.69
C ARG A 463 8.46 4.55 20.59
N ALA A 464 7.94 4.23 19.41
CA ALA A 464 7.05 3.09 19.23
C ALA A 464 7.74 1.73 19.43
N ALA A 465 7.06 0.81 20.10
CA ALA A 465 7.44 -0.59 20.22
C ALA A 465 7.07 -1.38 18.96
N VAL A 466 5.91 -1.10 18.38
CA VAL A 466 5.43 -1.71 17.13
C VAL A 466 5.03 -0.62 16.13
N LEU A 467 5.60 -0.67 14.93
CA LEU A 467 5.21 0.16 13.80
C LEU A 467 4.26 -0.62 12.90
N HIS A 468 3.18 -0.01 12.44
CA HIS A 468 2.15 -0.67 11.64
C HIS A 468 1.95 0.06 10.31
N TYR A 469 2.16 -0.68 9.21
CA TYR A 469 1.96 -0.22 7.85
C TYR A 469 0.51 -0.44 7.41
N ASP A 470 -0.47 0.01 8.20
CA ASP A 470 -1.91 -0.30 8.16
C ASP A 470 -2.69 0.19 6.91
N GLY A 471 -1.98 0.72 5.91
CA GLY A 471 -2.55 1.24 4.66
C GLY A 471 -2.03 0.52 3.41
N VAL A 472 -2.21 1.15 2.26
CA VAL A 472 -1.87 0.57 0.94
C VAL A 472 -0.38 0.64 0.63
N MET A 473 0.36 1.56 1.26
CA MET A 473 1.79 1.75 1.04
C MET A 473 2.58 0.74 1.88
N LYS A 474 2.70 -0.50 1.37
CA LYS A 474 3.51 -1.52 2.03
C LYS A 474 4.98 -1.42 1.59
N PRO A 475 5.96 -1.61 2.50
CA PRO A 475 7.39 -1.52 2.17
C PRO A 475 7.88 -2.49 1.08
N TRP A 476 7.19 -3.61 0.90
CA TRP A 476 7.52 -4.63 -0.11
C TRP A 476 6.82 -4.41 -1.46
N LEU A 477 6.03 -3.33 -1.60
CA LEU A 477 5.36 -2.97 -2.84
C LEU A 477 5.97 -1.71 -3.44
N ASP A 478 5.96 -1.62 -4.77
CA ASP A 478 6.54 -0.46 -5.48
C ASP A 478 5.82 0.85 -5.13
N ILE A 479 4.51 0.80 -4.83
CA ILE A 479 3.72 1.94 -4.36
C ILE A 479 4.13 2.45 -2.97
N GLY A 480 4.88 1.67 -2.18
CA GLY A 480 5.35 2.07 -0.85
C GLY A 480 6.81 2.56 -0.82
N LEU A 481 7.56 2.40 -1.90
CA LEU A 481 9.02 2.51 -1.90
C LEU A 481 9.69 3.88 -2.18
N PRO A 482 9.02 5.00 -2.53
CA PRO A 482 9.76 6.26 -2.75
C PRO A 482 10.33 6.91 -1.47
N ALA A 483 9.77 6.64 -0.28
CA ALA A 483 10.07 7.40 0.95
C ALA A 483 10.50 6.58 2.18
N MET A 484 10.44 5.24 2.12
CA MET A 484 10.55 4.38 3.32
C MET A 484 11.92 3.73 3.54
N ALA A 485 12.85 3.81 2.58
CA ALA A 485 14.18 3.20 2.70
C ALA A 485 15.07 3.79 3.83
N LEU A 486 14.60 4.81 4.55
CA LEU A 486 15.40 5.60 5.50
C LEU A 486 14.74 5.89 6.86
N LYS A 487 13.55 5.34 7.17
CA LYS A 487 12.82 5.70 8.41
C LYS A 487 12.71 4.53 9.39
N GLY A 488 13.53 4.55 10.44
CA GLY A 488 13.50 3.58 11.55
C GLY A 488 14.87 2.95 11.82
N LYS A 489 15.01 2.27 12.98
CA LYS A 489 16.24 1.52 13.32
C LYS A 489 16.38 0.19 12.56
N VAL A 490 15.29 -0.29 11.97
CA VAL A 490 15.25 -1.52 11.17
C VAL A 490 15.31 -1.13 9.69
N ARG A 491 16.35 -1.59 8.98
CA ARG A 491 16.50 -1.35 7.54
C ARG A 491 15.82 -2.48 6.77
N CYS A 492 14.76 -2.17 6.03
CA CYS A 492 14.18 -3.10 5.07
C CYS A 492 15.00 -3.05 3.77
N GLU A 493 16.05 -3.87 3.66
CA GLU A 493 16.71 -4.09 2.37
C GLU A 493 15.92 -5.15 1.58
N LYS A 494 15.61 -4.88 0.31
CA LYS A 494 15.06 -5.91 -0.60
C LYS A 494 16.09 -7.05 -0.63
N PRO A 495 15.67 -8.34 -0.54
CA PRO A 495 16.56 -9.43 -0.86
C PRO A 495 17.08 -9.19 -2.27
N PHE A 496 18.40 -9.03 -2.42
CA PHE A 496 19.03 -8.88 -3.72
C PHE A 496 18.96 -10.25 -4.40
N VAL A 497 17.85 -10.53 -5.10
CA VAL A 497 17.82 -11.63 -6.05
C VAL A 497 18.76 -11.19 -7.16
N LYS A 498 19.96 -11.79 -7.23
CA LYS A 498 20.81 -11.69 -8.41
C LYS A 498 19.97 -12.20 -9.58
N GLU A 499 19.56 -11.28 -10.46
CA GLU A 499 18.96 -11.63 -11.75
C GLU A 499 20.01 -12.35 -12.59
N ASN A 500 20.17 -13.65 -12.38
CA ASN A 500 20.87 -14.50 -13.33
C ASN A 500 19.90 -14.78 -14.49
N GLY A 501 19.98 -13.93 -15.51
CA GLY A 501 19.72 -14.29 -16.90
C GLY A 501 18.28 -14.65 -17.26
N CYS A 502 17.36 -13.69 -17.24
CA CYS A 502 16.24 -13.68 -18.18
C CYS A 502 15.78 -12.23 -18.40
N ASN A 503 16.46 -11.51 -19.29
CA ASN A 503 15.93 -10.39 -20.08
C ASN A 503 17.06 -9.75 -20.92
N LYS A 504 17.17 -10.14 -22.19
CA LYS A 504 17.51 -9.16 -23.22
C LYS A 504 16.20 -8.63 -23.77
N GLY A 505 15.91 -7.35 -23.49
CA GLY A 505 14.87 -6.59 -24.15
C GLY A 505 13.62 -6.31 -23.32
N MET A 506 13.70 -5.36 -22.39
CA MET A 506 12.66 -4.34 -22.11
C MET A 506 13.04 -3.51 -20.87
N THR A 507 14.12 -2.75 -20.98
CA THR A 507 14.47 -1.71 -20.01
C THR A 507 14.59 -0.38 -20.74
N ALA A 508 13.44 0.21 -21.10
CA ALA A 508 13.39 1.57 -21.62
C ALA A 508 12.10 2.36 -21.31
N SER A 509 11.10 1.80 -20.61
CA SER A 509 9.76 2.45 -20.60
C SER A 509 9.16 2.79 -19.23
N LEU A 510 9.87 2.70 -18.10
CA LEU A 510 9.29 3.07 -16.78
C LEU A 510 9.78 4.38 -16.17
N PHE A 511 10.84 5.01 -16.70
CA PHE A 511 11.30 6.32 -16.17
C PHE A 511 10.69 7.55 -16.88
N ALA A 512 9.80 7.36 -17.87
CA ALA A 512 9.12 8.46 -18.55
C ALA A 512 7.80 8.91 -17.89
N ALA A 513 7.30 8.21 -16.87
CA ALA A 513 5.96 8.47 -16.32
C ALA A 513 5.93 9.44 -15.11
N VAL A 514 7.07 9.84 -14.56
CA VAL A 514 7.13 10.71 -13.36
C VAL A 514 7.50 12.17 -13.72
N GLY A 515 7.90 12.44 -14.96
CA GLY A 515 8.23 13.79 -15.45
C GLY A 515 7.16 14.46 -16.32
N ALA A 516 6.01 13.81 -16.59
CA ALA A 516 5.02 14.28 -17.58
C ALA A 516 3.71 14.82 -16.97
N ALA A 517 3.69 15.13 -15.67
CA ALA A 517 2.48 15.60 -14.97
C ALA A 517 2.35 17.13 -14.86
N THR A 518 3.29 17.93 -15.37
CA THR A 518 3.24 19.39 -15.24
C THR A 518 2.99 20.15 -16.53
N MET A 519 2.85 19.48 -17.68
CA MET A 519 2.76 20.15 -18.97
C MET A 519 1.85 19.45 -19.96
N SER A 520 0.55 19.71 -19.87
CA SER A 520 -0.29 19.74 -21.07
C SER A 520 -1.53 20.60 -20.82
N SER A 521 -1.78 21.54 -21.73
CA SER A 521 -3.13 22.07 -21.98
C SER A 521 -4.10 20.89 -22.17
N PRO A 522 -5.40 21.04 -21.84
CA PRO A 522 -6.37 19.97 -21.99
C PRO A 522 -6.57 19.73 -23.49
N THR A 523 -5.79 18.81 -24.03
CA THR A 523 -6.13 18.13 -25.26
C THR A 523 -7.36 17.31 -24.93
N LEU A 524 -8.40 17.54 -25.71
CA LEU A 524 -9.61 16.74 -25.81
C LEU A 524 -9.33 15.30 -25.41
N ALA A 525 -10.03 14.84 -24.38
CA ALA A 525 -10.29 13.43 -24.22
C ALA A 525 -10.73 12.90 -25.59
N LEU A 526 -9.94 11.97 -26.13
CA LEU A 526 -10.51 10.93 -26.97
C LEU A 526 -11.53 10.23 -26.07
N VAL A 527 -12.76 10.71 -26.17
CA VAL A 527 -13.94 9.92 -25.86
C VAL A 527 -13.83 8.72 -26.79
N ASP A 528 -13.46 7.58 -26.23
CA ASP A 528 -13.72 6.30 -26.87
C ASP A 528 -15.24 6.15 -26.91
N GLU A 529 -15.83 6.61 -28.01
CA GLU A 529 -17.26 6.56 -28.30
C GLU A 529 -17.65 5.17 -28.82
N ARG A 530 -17.23 4.14 -28.09
CA ARG A 530 -17.68 2.76 -28.27
C ARG A 530 -17.96 2.15 -26.91
N MET A 531 -19.11 2.51 -26.34
CA MET A 531 -20.02 1.61 -25.60
C MET A 531 -21.22 2.45 -25.13
N SER A 532 -22.08 2.81 -26.08
CA SER A 532 -23.49 3.12 -25.83
C SER A 532 -24.22 2.86 -27.15
N THR A 533 -24.56 1.60 -27.36
CA THR A 533 -25.38 1.15 -28.48
C THR A 533 -26.84 1.39 -28.16
N GLU A 534 -27.35 2.57 -28.51
CA GLU A 534 -28.77 2.78 -28.74
C GLU A 534 -28.94 3.62 -30.02
N GLY A 535 -29.50 3.02 -31.09
CA GLY A 535 -30.15 3.79 -32.16
C GLY A 535 -29.71 3.63 -33.62
N THR A 536 -28.82 2.71 -34.03
CA THR A 536 -28.38 2.63 -35.45
C THR A 536 -29.08 1.59 -36.33
N GLY A 537 -30.01 0.79 -35.82
CA GLY A 537 -30.82 -0.12 -36.66
C GLY A 537 -30.02 -1.16 -37.48
N LEU A 538 -28.76 -1.41 -37.14
CA LEU A 538 -27.89 -2.37 -37.80
C LEU A 538 -27.81 -3.67 -36.99
N PRO A 539 -27.96 -4.87 -37.60
CA PRO A 539 -27.82 -6.12 -36.90
C PRO A 539 -26.38 -6.25 -36.37
N PHE A 540 -26.25 -6.45 -35.05
CA PHE A 540 -24.99 -6.69 -34.33
C PHE A 540 -23.99 -5.53 -34.21
N GLY A 541 -24.36 -4.28 -34.55
CA GLY A 541 -23.58 -3.09 -34.17
C GLY A 541 -22.17 -2.97 -34.80
N LEU A 542 -21.88 -3.69 -35.87
CA LEU A 542 -20.60 -3.62 -36.60
C LEU A 542 -20.72 -2.64 -37.77
N SER A 543 -19.94 -1.55 -37.76
CA SER A 543 -19.93 -0.55 -38.83
C SER A 543 -19.10 -0.96 -40.06
N ASN A 544 -18.52 -2.17 -40.05
CA ASN A 544 -17.63 -2.66 -41.10
C ASN A 544 -18.05 -4.08 -41.52
N ASN A 545 -18.59 -4.20 -42.73
CA ASN A 545 -19.05 -5.48 -43.30
C ASN A 545 -17.94 -6.53 -43.37
N LEU A 546 -16.69 -6.12 -43.61
CA LEU A 546 -15.55 -7.04 -43.65
C LEU A 546 -15.26 -7.63 -42.26
N LEU A 547 -15.40 -6.82 -41.21
CA LEU A 547 -15.19 -7.27 -39.83
C LEU A 547 -16.29 -8.24 -39.38
N GLY A 548 -17.54 -8.04 -39.85
CA GLY A 548 -18.63 -8.98 -39.63
C GLY A 548 -18.37 -10.36 -40.24
N TRP A 549 -17.92 -10.41 -41.49
CA TRP A 549 -17.56 -11.66 -42.15
C TRP A 549 -16.34 -12.34 -41.53
N ILE A 550 -15.36 -11.58 -41.04
CA ILE A 550 -14.22 -12.13 -40.29
C ILE A 550 -14.70 -12.76 -38.97
N LEU A 551 -15.57 -12.09 -38.21
CA LEU A 551 -16.07 -12.61 -36.94
C LEU A 551 -16.94 -13.86 -37.13
N LEU A 552 -17.82 -13.88 -38.14
CA LEU A 552 -18.61 -15.06 -38.49
C LEU A 552 -17.72 -16.20 -39.00
N GLY A 553 -16.73 -15.90 -39.83
CA GLY A 553 -15.78 -16.88 -40.34
C GLY A 553 -14.92 -17.52 -39.24
N VAL A 554 -14.36 -16.70 -38.35
CA VAL A 554 -13.54 -17.17 -37.22
C VAL A 554 -14.40 -17.97 -36.23
N PHE A 555 -15.59 -17.49 -35.91
CA PHE A 555 -16.50 -18.22 -35.02
C PHE A 555 -16.93 -19.57 -35.62
N GLY A 556 -17.28 -19.60 -36.91
CA GLY A 556 -17.60 -20.82 -37.63
C GLY A 556 -16.43 -21.81 -37.69
N LEU A 557 -15.20 -21.32 -37.89
CA LEU A 557 -14.00 -22.15 -37.92
C LEU A 557 -13.70 -22.78 -36.55
N ILE A 558 -13.81 -21.99 -35.47
CA ILE A 558 -13.63 -22.48 -34.09
C ILE A 558 -14.68 -23.53 -33.75
N TRP A 559 -15.93 -23.29 -34.11
CA TRP A 559 -17.02 -24.24 -33.85
C TRP A 559 -16.88 -25.52 -34.68
N ALA A 560 -16.42 -25.41 -35.93
CA ALA A 560 -16.11 -26.58 -36.77
C ALA A 560 -14.97 -27.42 -36.16
N PHE A 561 -13.89 -26.78 -35.69
CA PHE A 561 -12.81 -27.50 -34.99
C PHE A 561 -13.27 -28.12 -33.68
N TYR A 562 -14.14 -27.43 -32.94
CA TYR A 562 -14.73 -27.97 -31.71
C TYR A 562 -15.58 -29.21 -32.02
N ILE A 563 -16.50 -29.14 -32.99
CA ILE A 563 -17.32 -30.29 -33.40
C ILE A 563 -16.44 -31.45 -33.86
N VAL A 564 -15.46 -31.21 -34.73
CA VAL A 564 -14.55 -32.26 -35.22
C VAL A 564 -13.80 -32.89 -34.07
N TYR A 565 -13.24 -32.08 -33.16
CA TYR A 565 -12.54 -32.57 -31.97
C TYR A 565 -13.46 -33.40 -31.07
N THR A 566 -14.68 -32.92 -30.78
CA THR A 566 -15.64 -33.66 -29.94
C THR A 566 -16.20 -34.89 -30.63
N SER A 567 -16.25 -34.93 -31.97
CA SER A 567 -16.68 -36.11 -32.73
C SER A 567 -15.61 -37.20 -32.85
N THR A 568 -14.36 -36.88 -32.49
CA THR A 568 -13.25 -37.84 -32.41
C THR A 568 -12.98 -38.35 -30.99
N LEU A 569 -13.75 -37.87 -30.00
CA LEU A 569 -13.73 -38.41 -28.65
C LEU A 569 -14.76 -39.53 -28.59
N ASP A 570 -14.30 -40.78 -28.57
CA ASP A 570 -15.17 -41.93 -28.27
C ASP A 570 -15.78 -41.73 -26.87
N GLU A 571 -17.10 -41.91 -26.76
CA GLU A 571 -17.81 -41.93 -25.48
C GLU A 571 -17.33 -43.14 -24.67
N ASP A 572 -16.36 -42.92 -23.76
CA ASP A 572 -16.13 -43.84 -22.64
C ASP A 572 -17.34 -43.69 -21.70
N ASP A 573 -18.36 -44.52 -21.94
CA ASP A 573 -19.48 -44.81 -21.05
C ASP A 573 -18.99 -45.44 -19.74
N ASP A 574 -18.26 -44.70 -18.90
CA ASP A 574 -18.04 -45.05 -17.50
C ASP A 574 -17.44 -43.87 -16.72
N SER A 575 -18.28 -42.91 -16.33
CA SER A 575 -18.03 -42.08 -15.13
C SER A 575 -19.32 -41.41 -14.69
N GLY A 576 -20.08 -42.14 -13.87
CA GLY A 576 -21.23 -41.64 -13.16
C GLY A 576 -20.87 -40.48 -12.22
N LEU A 577 -21.35 -39.29 -12.56
CA LEU A 577 -21.54 -38.18 -11.63
C LEU A 577 -22.96 -37.63 -11.88
N SER A 578 -23.93 -38.29 -11.25
CA SER A 578 -25.26 -37.71 -11.05
C SER A 578 -25.17 -36.72 -9.88
N LEU A 579 -25.79 -35.56 -10.11
CA LEU A 579 -25.79 -34.37 -9.27
C LEU A 579 -26.97 -34.39 -8.29
#